data_AF-A0A8H5S376-F1
#
_entry.id   AF-A0A8H5S376-F1
#
_cell.length_a   1.000
_cell.length_b   1.000
_cell.length_c   1.000
_cell.angle_alpha   90.00
_cell.angle_beta   90.00
_cell.angle_gamma   90.00
#
_symmetry.space_group_name_H-M   'P 1'
#
loop_
_entity.id
_entity.type
_entity.pdbx_description
1 polymer ?
#
loop_
_entity_poly.entity_id
_entity_poly.type
_entity_poly.pdbx_seq_one_letter_code
_entity_poly.pdbx_strand_id
1 'polypeptide(L)'
;MSSLLPPESRCSSFIVKPSDTRPQQTGALARLPVELIHMIAKNIDKLRAKDLRSLALSSAALSDVLRRLYYQSDRHEDFQEALKTTDVARMERNHEFGGLDVSIVWEKEHVMCKCRNKLAKHRKHRPVDILLFRIIKGEWNPSFANALMWLYSKGYPVQHWPGNHHSLSSMTNMMSEALVQLLQRGINDQDKVDGICRIIKFLSSQGFPIPLRLNPERAPGNTSKI
;
A
#
# COMPACT_ATOMS: atom_id res chain seq x y z
N MET A 1 -9.31 -4.13 51.56
CA MET A 1 -10.17 -4.00 50.38
C MET A 1 -9.29 -3.55 49.23
N SER A 2 -9.17 -4.42 48.23
CA SER A 2 -8.11 -4.42 47.24
C SER A 2 -8.29 -3.34 46.18
N SER A 3 -7.23 -2.56 45.95
CA SER A 3 -7.08 -1.62 44.86
C SER A 3 -6.82 -2.39 43.54
N LEU A 4 -7.77 -2.30 42.61
CA LEU A 4 -7.69 -2.87 41.27
C LEU A 4 -6.76 -2.00 40.41
N LEU A 5 -5.59 -2.53 40.07
CA LEU A 5 -4.72 -2.01 39.01
C LEU A 5 -5.36 -2.26 37.63
N PRO A 6 -5.14 -1.38 36.63
CA PRO A 6 -5.66 -1.57 35.28
C PRO A 6 -4.94 -2.73 34.57
N PRO A 7 -5.62 -3.44 33.65
CA PRO A 7 -5.07 -4.60 32.98
C PRO A 7 -3.96 -4.18 32.02
N GLU A 8 -2.79 -4.79 32.18
CA GLU A 8 -1.68 -4.66 31.24
C GLU A 8 -2.12 -5.11 29.84
N SER A 9 -2.23 -4.14 28.93
CA SER A 9 -2.39 -4.40 27.51
C SER A 9 -1.11 -5.04 26.98
N ARG A 10 -1.15 -6.38 26.82
CA ARG A 10 -0.18 -7.15 26.04
C ARG A 10 -0.29 -6.79 24.56
N CYS A 11 0.13 -5.60 24.18
CA CYS A 11 0.68 -5.37 22.85
C CYS A 11 2.13 -5.85 22.90
N SER A 12 2.34 -7.12 22.55
CA SER A 12 3.66 -7.63 22.23
C SER A 12 4.10 -6.95 20.93
N SER A 13 4.61 -5.73 21.05
CA SER A 13 5.33 -5.07 19.99
C SER A 13 6.54 -5.96 19.68
N PHE A 14 6.57 -6.58 18.50
CA PHE A 14 7.80 -7.07 17.87
C PHE A 14 8.72 -5.89 17.47
N ILE A 15 8.80 -4.86 18.32
CA ILE A 15 9.97 -3.99 18.37
C ILE A 15 11.01 -4.84 19.07
N VAL A 16 11.76 -5.59 18.27
CA VAL A 16 13.06 -6.07 18.70
C VAL A 16 13.83 -4.81 19.11
N LYS A 17 13.93 -4.56 20.42
CA LYS A 17 14.93 -3.63 20.94
C LYS A 17 16.26 -4.08 20.31
N PRO A 18 17.02 -3.19 19.66
CA PRO A 18 18.31 -3.56 19.12
C PRO A 18 19.09 -4.20 20.27
N SER A 19 19.36 -5.49 20.16
CA SER A 19 20.35 -6.12 21.02
C SER A 19 21.66 -5.38 20.72
N ASP A 20 22.31 -4.83 21.74
CA ASP A 20 23.63 -4.19 21.61
C ASP A 20 24.68 -5.16 21.04
N THR A 21 24.38 -6.46 21.05
CA THR A 21 25.11 -7.48 20.29
C THR A 21 24.46 -7.69 18.93
N ARG A 22 24.64 -6.74 17.99
CA ARG A 22 24.60 -7.12 16.56
C ARG A 22 25.63 -8.23 16.37
N PRO A 23 25.32 -9.32 15.64
CA PRO A 23 26.32 -10.34 15.33
C PRO A 23 27.55 -9.65 14.75
N GLN A 24 28.73 -9.84 15.36
CA GLN A 24 29.96 -9.31 14.77
C GLN A 24 30.12 -9.96 13.40
N GLN A 25 29.87 -9.18 12.36
CA GLN A 25 30.05 -9.64 11.00
C GLN A 25 31.54 -9.79 10.76
N THR A 26 32.02 -11.02 10.71
CA THR A 26 33.45 -11.35 10.55
C THR A 26 33.89 -11.44 9.09
N GLY A 27 32.96 -11.35 8.14
CA GLY A 27 33.25 -11.45 6.70
C GLY A 27 34.10 -10.28 6.19
N ALA A 28 34.95 -10.55 5.20
CA ALA A 28 35.86 -9.55 4.61
C ALA A 28 35.13 -8.28 4.13
N LEU A 29 33.93 -8.43 3.56
CA LEU A 29 33.09 -7.32 3.10
C LEU A 29 32.58 -6.42 4.24
N ALA A 30 32.40 -6.96 5.44
CA ALA A 30 31.95 -6.19 6.60
C ALA A 30 33.07 -5.35 7.22
N ARG A 31 34.34 -5.67 6.89
CA ARG A 31 35.54 -4.96 7.36
C ARG A 31 36.06 -3.94 6.34
N LEU A 32 35.41 -3.81 5.19
CA LEU A 32 35.83 -2.84 4.19
C LEU A 32 35.67 -1.41 4.75
N PRO A 33 36.64 -0.52 4.49
CA PRO A 33 36.48 0.90 4.71
C PRO A 33 35.21 1.43 4.02
N VAL A 34 34.56 2.39 4.67
CA VAL A 34 33.29 2.98 4.20
C VAL A 34 33.43 3.57 2.80
N GLU A 35 34.62 4.08 2.45
CA GLU A 35 34.96 4.63 1.14
C GLU A 35 34.89 3.56 0.04
N LEU A 36 35.40 2.35 0.31
CA LEU A 36 35.34 1.23 -0.64
C LEU A 36 33.91 0.73 -0.80
N ILE A 37 33.12 0.72 0.28
CA ILE A 37 31.69 0.37 0.23
C ILE A 37 30.93 1.36 -0.66
N HIS A 38 31.19 2.67 -0.50
CA HIS A 38 30.59 3.69 -1.36
C HIS A 38 31.06 3.59 -2.81
N MET A 39 32.33 3.26 -3.05
CA MET A 39 32.83 3.01 -4.40
C MET A 39 32.13 1.81 -5.05
N ILE A 40 31.96 0.70 -4.32
CA ILE A 40 31.21 -0.46 -4.80
C ILE A 40 29.79 -0.04 -5.16
N ALA A 41 29.08 0.65 -4.28
CA ALA A 41 27.72 1.13 -4.53
C ALA A 41 27.61 2.06 -5.74
N LYS A 42 28.56 2.99 -5.92
CA LYS A 42 28.59 3.91 -7.07
C LYS A 42 28.81 3.20 -8.41
N ASN A 43 29.56 2.10 -8.42
CA ASN A 43 29.82 1.33 -9.63
C ASN A 43 28.73 0.29 -9.94
N ILE A 44 27.75 0.14 -9.03
CA ILE A 44 26.57 -0.70 -9.22
C ILE A 44 25.49 0.14 -9.92
N ASP A 45 25.66 0.39 -11.21
CA ASP A 45 24.73 1.26 -11.94
C ASP A 45 23.54 0.50 -12.56
N LYS A 46 23.54 -0.85 -12.51
CA LYS A 46 22.57 -1.71 -13.24
C LYS A 46 22.24 -3.06 -12.59
N LEU A 47 22.51 -3.26 -11.31
CA LEU A 47 22.09 -4.52 -10.67
C LEU A 47 20.57 -4.55 -10.51
N ARG A 48 19.98 -5.71 -10.79
CA ARG A 48 18.55 -5.97 -10.53
C ARG A 48 18.28 -5.92 -9.04
N ALA A 49 17.02 -5.68 -8.66
CA ALA A 49 16.57 -5.65 -7.28
C ALA A 49 17.05 -6.86 -6.46
N LYS A 50 16.96 -8.07 -7.03
CA LYS A 50 17.37 -9.31 -6.35
C LYS A 50 18.88 -9.37 -6.05
N ASP A 51 19.70 -8.82 -6.94
CA ASP A 51 21.16 -8.86 -6.83
C ASP A 51 21.61 -7.82 -5.79
N LEU A 52 20.99 -6.64 -5.81
CA LEU A 52 21.12 -5.61 -4.77
C LEU A 52 20.69 -6.12 -3.39
N ARG A 53 19.57 -6.84 -3.31
CA ARG A 53 19.09 -7.44 -2.06
C ARG A 53 20.10 -8.41 -1.48
N SER A 54 20.60 -9.31 -2.31
CA SER A 54 21.57 -10.34 -1.90
C SER A 54 22.84 -9.69 -1.36
N LEU A 55 23.31 -8.62 -2.03
CA LEU A 55 24.48 -7.87 -1.60
C LEU A 55 24.22 -7.10 -0.29
N ALA A 56 23.07 -6.44 -0.16
CA ALA A 56 22.67 -5.76 1.06
C ALA A 56 22.57 -6.70 2.27
N LEU A 57 22.17 -7.97 2.06
CA LEU A 57 22.10 -8.97 3.12
C LEU A 57 23.48 -9.54 3.53
N SER A 58 24.52 -9.32 2.73
CA SER A 58 25.85 -9.88 2.98
C SER A 58 26.63 -9.15 4.09
N SER A 59 26.38 -7.85 4.30
CA SER A 59 26.92 -7.09 5.42
C SER A 59 26.02 -5.90 5.78
N ALA A 60 26.01 -5.50 7.05
CA ALA A 60 25.26 -4.35 7.54
C ALA A 60 25.76 -3.05 6.91
N ALA A 61 27.07 -2.92 6.72
CA ALA A 61 27.67 -1.75 6.08
C ALA A 61 27.26 -1.63 4.60
N LEU A 62 27.17 -2.75 3.87
CA LEU A 62 26.61 -2.76 2.51
C LEU A 62 25.10 -2.52 2.52
N SER A 63 24.38 -3.07 3.50
CA SER A 63 22.95 -2.81 3.68
C SER A 63 22.66 -1.31 3.78
N ASP A 64 23.37 -0.61 4.65
CA ASP A 64 23.13 0.82 4.91
C ASP A 64 23.28 1.68 3.64
N VAL A 65 24.24 1.33 2.78
CA VAL A 65 24.51 2.05 1.53
C VAL A 65 23.57 1.61 0.39
N LEU A 66 23.35 0.29 0.23
CA LEU A 66 22.63 -0.27 -0.91
C LEU A 66 21.11 -0.29 -0.73
N ARG A 67 20.62 -0.14 0.51
CA ARG A 67 19.18 -0.21 0.82
C ARG A 67 18.34 0.73 -0.03
N ARG A 68 18.81 1.97 -0.24
CA ARG A 68 18.12 2.95 -1.09
C ARG A 68 18.07 2.47 -2.54
N LEU A 69 19.19 2.02 -3.09
CA LEU A 69 19.28 1.51 -4.46
C LEU A 69 18.36 0.31 -4.65
N TYR A 70 18.33 -0.60 -3.67
CA TYR A 70 17.43 -1.75 -3.66
C TYR A 70 15.95 -1.34 -3.77
N TYR A 71 15.46 -0.46 -2.89
CA TYR A 71 14.04 -0.06 -2.91
C TYR A 71 13.67 0.84 -4.10
N GLN A 72 14.65 1.44 -4.77
CA GLN A 72 14.47 2.22 -6.00
C GLN A 72 14.55 1.38 -7.28
N SER A 73 15.23 0.24 -7.21
CA SER A 73 15.49 -0.62 -8.38
C SER A 73 14.20 -1.10 -9.06
N ASP A 74 14.31 -1.37 -10.36
CA ASP A 74 13.26 -1.93 -11.20
C ASP A 74 11.91 -1.17 -11.06
N ARG A 75 11.98 0.16 -10.93
CA ARG A 75 10.81 1.06 -10.74
C ARG A 75 9.97 0.69 -9.52
N HIS A 76 10.64 0.46 -8.39
CA HIS A 76 10.05 0.07 -7.11
C HIS A 76 9.34 -1.30 -7.16
N GLU A 77 9.96 -2.30 -7.78
CA GLU A 77 9.41 -3.66 -7.87
C GLU A 77 9.12 -4.25 -6.48
N ASP A 78 10.00 -4.02 -5.49
CA ASP A 78 9.82 -4.50 -4.12
C ASP A 78 8.51 -3.98 -3.49
N PHE A 79 8.18 -2.72 -3.75
CA PHE A 79 6.95 -2.10 -3.29
C PHE A 79 5.73 -2.69 -3.99
N GLN A 80 5.81 -2.92 -5.30
CA GLN A 80 4.75 -3.59 -6.05
C GLN A 80 4.48 -4.99 -5.50
N GLU A 81 5.53 -5.74 -5.15
CA GLU A 81 5.39 -7.05 -4.54
C GLU A 81 4.80 -6.97 -3.12
N ALA A 82 5.23 -5.99 -2.32
CA ALA A 82 4.66 -5.74 -1.00
C ALA A 82 3.15 -5.44 -1.06
N LEU A 83 2.69 -4.69 -2.08
CA LEU A 83 1.27 -4.47 -2.34
C LEU A 83 0.54 -5.76 -2.71
N LYS A 84 1.15 -6.64 -3.52
CA LYS A 84 0.57 -7.95 -3.85
C LYS A 84 0.50 -8.87 -2.64
N THR A 85 1.44 -8.80 -1.72
CA THR A 85 1.39 -9.63 -0.50
C THR A 85 0.69 -8.94 0.66
N THR A 86 0.22 -7.70 0.49
CA THR A 86 -0.35 -6.87 1.56
C THR A 86 0.56 -6.75 2.79
N ASP A 87 1.88 -6.76 2.57
CA ASP A 87 2.88 -6.67 3.62
C ASP A 87 3.14 -5.21 3.97
N VAL A 88 2.37 -4.69 4.92
CA VAL A 88 2.45 -3.28 5.36
C VAL A 88 3.83 -2.92 5.90
N ALA A 89 4.53 -3.85 6.56
CA ALA A 89 5.87 -3.59 7.08
C ALA A 89 6.88 -3.41 5.94
N ARG A 90 6.75 -4.20 4.86
CA ARG A 90 7.55 -4.03 3.64
C ARG A 90 7.16 -2.77 2.89
N MET A 91 5.87 -2.42 2.84
CA MET A 91 5.39 -1.14 2.27
C MET A 91 6.01 0.06 2.99
N GLU A 92 6.05 0.05 4.33
CA GLU A 92 6.68 1.10 5.14
C GLU A 92 8.16 1.28 4.80
N ARG A 93 8.93 0.19 4.76
CA ARG A 93 10.35 0.26 4.41
C ARG A 93 10.58 0.80 3.00
N ASN A 94 9.75 0.43 2.03
CA ASN A 94 9.84 0.99 0.68
C ASN A 94 9.57 2.49 0.66
N HIS A 95 8.61 2.96 1.45
CA HIS A 95 8.30 4.38 1.53
C HIS A 95 9.42 5.18 2.20
N GLU A 96 9.95 4.66 3.31
CA GLU A 96 11.03 5.30 4.07
C GLU A 96 12.34 5.37 3.27
N PHE A 97 12.73 4.29 2.60
CA PHE A 97 14.05 4.19 1.98
C PHE A 97 14.06 4.29 0.46
N GLY A 98 12.94 4.00 -0.20
CA GLY A 98 12.82 4.04 -1.66
C GLY A 98 12.62 5.43 -2.23
N GLY A 99 12.23 6.42 -1.41
CA GLY A 99 11.86 7.75 -1.93
C GLY A 99 10.62 7.67 -2.83
N LEU A 100 9.63 6.86 -2.43
CA LEU A 100 8.38 6.71 -3.14
C LEU A 100 7.58 8.01 -3.12
N ASP A 101 7.26 8.51 -4.31
CA ASP A 101 6.29 9.59 -4.48
C ASP A 101 4.86 9.05 -4.29
N VAL A 102 4.04 9.73 -3.48
CA VAL A 102 2.62 9.38 -3.28
C VAL A 102 1.80 9.45 -4.57
N SER A 103 2.29 10.19 -5.56
CA SER A 103 1.73 10.30 -6.90
C SER A 103 2.22 9.21 -7.86
N ILE A 104 3.00 8.22 -7.40
CA ILE A 104 3.54 7.14 -8.23
C ILE A 104 2.44 6.43 -9.04
N VAL A 105 2.74 6.23 -10.32
CA VAL A 105 1.87 5.54 -11.26
C VAL A 105 2.69 4.56 -12.08
N TRP A 106 2.24 3.32 -12.16
CA TRP A 106 2.85 2.30 -13.01
C TRP A 106 2.06 2.05 -14.28
N GLU A 107 2.77 1.88 -15.38
CA GLU A 107 2.16 1.54 -16.65
C GLU A 107 1.76 0.07 -16.73
N LYS A 108 0.81 -0.24 -17.62
CA LYS A 108 0.24 -1.58 -17.82
C LYS A 108 1.27 -2.69 -18.08
N GLU A 109 2.44 -2.35 -18.60
CA GLU A 109 3.53 -3.32 -18.84
C GLU A 109 4.16 -3.83 -17.53
N HIS A 110 4.05 -3.07 -16.45
CA HIS A 110 4.74 -3.33 -15.17
C HIS A 110 3.80 -4.00 -14.17
N VAL A 111 2.55 -3.57 -14.16
CA VAL A 111 1.48 -4.23 -13.42
C VAL A 111 0.79 -5.14 -14.43
N MET A 112 0.97 -6.48 -14.35
CA MET A 112 0.25 -7.46 -15.20
C MET A 112 -1.28 -7.43 -14.95
N CYS A 113 -1.91 -6.28 -15.18
CA CYS A 113 -3.32 -6.04 -15.01
C CYS A 113 -4.07 -6.64 -16.20
N LYS A 114 -4.83 -7.69 -15.88
CA LYS A 114 -5.83 -8.31 -16.76
C LYS A 114 -7.18 -7.59 -16.65
N CYS A 115 -7.19 -6.28 -16.42
CA CYS A 115 -8.41 -5.51 -16.22
C CYS A 115 -9.15 -5.44 -17.57
N ARG A 116 -10.14 -6.32 -17.77
CA ARG A 116 -10.97 -6.41 -19.00
C ARG A 116 -12.13 -5.39 -19.02
N ASN A 117 -12.20 -4.50 -18.03
CA ASN A 117 -13.37 -3.67 -17.83
C ASN A 117 -13.46 -2.61 -18.95
N LYS A 118 -14.53 -2.65 -19.76
CA LYS A 118 -14.75 -1.71 -20.88
C LYS A 118 -14.80 -0.23 -20.42
N LEU A 119 -15.15 0.01 -19.16
CA LEU A 119 -15.32 1.34 -18.56
C LEU A 119 -14.01 1.98 -18.06
N ALA A 120 -12.91 1.22 -17.95
CA ALA A 120 -11.62 1.74 -17.46
C ALA A 120 -10.48 1.09 -18.25
N LYS A 121 -10.26 1.57 -19.49
CA LYS A 121 -8.99 1.37 -20.22
C LYS A 121 -7.89 2.21 -19.54
N HIS A 122 -7.61 2.01 -18.26
CA HIS A 122 -6.51 2.71 -17.61
C HIS A 122 -5.20 2.03 -18.02
N ARG A 123 -4.29 2.81 -18.62
CA ARG A 123 -2.91 2.38 -18.94
C ARG A 123 -1.98 2.49 -17.72
N LYS A 124 -2.51 2.99 -16.61
CA LYS A 124 -1.81 3.55 -15.47
C LYS A 124 -2.47 3.04 -14.18
N HIS A 125 -1.66 2.56 -13.25
CA HIS A 125 -2.06 1.95 -11.98
C HIS A 125 -1.39 2.65 -10.81
N ARG A 126 -2.18 3.13 -9.86
CA ARG A 126 -1.65 3.59 -8.57
C ARG A 126 -1.70 2.43 -7.56
N PRO A 127 -0.94 2.52 -6.46
CA PRO A 127 -0.96 1.51 -5.40
C PRO A 127 -2.36 1.11 -4.91
N VAL A 128 -3.24 2.10 -4.71
CA VAL A 128 -4.64 1.89 -4.27
C VAL A 128 -5.42 1.08 -5.29
N ASP A 129 -5.23 1.34 -6.59
CA ASP A 129 -5.94 0.66 -7.68
C ASP A 129 -5.57 -0.83 -7.74
N ILE A 130 -4.30 -1.18 -7.43
CA ILE A 130 -3.83 -2.57 -7.38
C ILE A 130 -4.58 -3.36 -6.31
N LEU A 131 -4.72 -2.80 -5.11
CA LEU A 131 -5.41 -3.46 -4.00
C LEU A 131 -6.93 -3.57 -4.26
N LEU A 132 -7.57 -2.47 -4.67
CA LEU A 132 -9.01 -2.47 -4.94
C LEU A 132 -9.39 -3.45 -6.04
N PHE A 133 -8.59 -3.55 -7.11
CA PHE A 133 -8.85 -4.48 -8.20
C PHE A 133 -8.86 -5.95 -7.75
N ARG A 134 -7.95 -6.33 -6.85
CA ARG A 134 -7.89 -7.70 -6.32
C ARG A 134 -9.09 -8.02 -5.44
N ILE A 135 -9.53 -7.07 -4.63
CA ILE A 135 -10.76 -7.23 -3.84
C ILE A 135 -11.98 -7.40 -4.76
N ILE A 136 -12.05 -6.64 -5.86
CA ILE A 136 -13.12 -6.75 -6.87
C ILE A 136 -13.10 -8.14 -7.54
N LYS A 137 -11.92 -8.74 -7.72
CA LYS A 137 -11.76 -10.11 -8.24
C LYS A 137 -12.12 -11.21 -7.24
N GLY A 138 -12.44 -10.86 -6.00
CA GLY A 138 -12.75 -11.83 -4.94
C GLY A 138 -11.54 -12.35 -4.18
N GLU A 139 -10.35 -11.77 -4.37
CA GLU A 139 -9.13 -12.16 -3.64
C GLU A 139 -9.04 -11.49 -2.26
N TRP A 140 -10.15 -11.43 -1.51
CA TRP A 140 -10.17 -10.74 -0.22
C TRP A 140 -9.28 -11.44 0.82
N ASN A 141 -8.62 -10.64 1.67
CA ASN A 141 -7.90 -11.06 2.87
C ASN A 141 -7.93 -9.89 3.89
N PRO A 142 -8.07 -10.14 5.21
CA PRO A 142 -8.00 -9.12 6.26
C PRO A 142 -6.86 -8.08 6.10
N SER A 143 -5.69 -8.50 5.64
CA SER A 143 -4.51 -7.62 5.45
C SER A 143 -4.72 -6.53 4.40
N PHE A 144 -5.68 -6.68 3.48
CA PHE A 144 -6.01 -5.64 2.51
C PHE A 144 -6.52 -4.36 3.17
N ALA A 145 -7.31 -4.49 4.25
CA ALA A 145 -7.80 -3.32 4.96
C ALA A 145 -6.64 -2.52 5.56
N ASN A 146 -5.69 -3.21 6.19
CA ASN A 146 -4.49 -2.57 6.76
C ASN A 146 -3.64 -1.90 5.67
N ALA A 147 -3.42 -2.56 4.54
CA ALA A 147 -2.66 -2.01 3.42
C ALA A 147 -3.34 -0.78 2.78
N LEU A 148 -4.66 -0.80 2.62
CA LEU A 148 -5.41 0.35 2.10
C LEU A 148 -5.41 1.52 3.08
N MET A 149 -5.67 1.28 4.37
CA MET A 149 -5.59 2.32 5.40
C MET A 149 -4.19 2.93 5.47
N TRP A 150 -3.14 2.11 5.33
CA TRP A 150 -1.76 2.58 5.27
C TRP A 150 -1.50 3.50 4.06
N LEU A 151 -1.99 3.13 2.87
CA LEU A 151 -1.84 3.98 1.69
C LEU A 151 -2.53 5.34 1.91
N TYR A 152 -3.75 5.34 2.44
CA TYR A 152 -4.45 6.59 2.70
C TYR A 152 -3.77 7.42 3.79
N SER A 153 -3.24 6.80 4.85
CA SER A 153 -2.52 7.53 5.91
C SER A 153 -1.21 8.16 5.44
N LYS A 154 -0.57 7.59 4.41
CA LYS A 154 0.61 8.17 3.75
C LYS A 154 0.27 9.23 2.69
N GLY A 155 -1.01 9.53 2.48
CA GLY A 155 -1.44 10.55 1.52
C GLY A 155 -1.57 10.06 0.07
N TYR A 156 -1.58 8.74 -0.17
CA TYR A 156 -1.88 8.24 -1.51
C TYR A 156 -3.32 8.60 -1.91
N PRO A 157 -3.57 8.96 -3.18
CA PRO A 157 -4.87 9.42 -3.62
C PRO A 157 -6.00 8.41 -3.33
N VAL A 158 -7.03 8.88 -2.62
CA VAL A 158 -8.22 8.08 -2.26
C VAL A 158 -9.10 7.78 -3.47
N GLN A 159 -9.17 8.72 -4.42
CA GLN A 159 -10.03 8.65 -5.60
C GLN A 159 -9.44 7.73 -6.67
N HIS A 160 -10.27 7.08 -7.48
CA HIS A 160 -9.82 6.34 -8.67
C HIS A 160 -9.35 7.30 -9.80
N TRP A 161 -8.41 6.88 -10.66
CA TRP A 161 -7.90 7.72 -11.76
C TRP A 161 -9.04 8.10 -12.73
N PRO A 162 -9.10 9.34 -13.24
CA PRO A 162 -10.21 9.84 -14.05
C PRO A 162 -10.05 9.30 -15.48
N GLY A 163 -10.46 8.04 -15.67
CA GLY A 163 -10.40 7.40 -16.99
C GLY A 163 -11.66 7.56 -17.80
N ASN A 164 -12.81 7.83 -17.17
CA ASN A 164 -14.06 8.14 -17.85
C ASN A 164 -14.97 8.93 -16.89
N HIS A 165 -15.45 10.07 -17.40
CA HIS A 165 -16.34 11.02 -16.77
C HIS A 165 -17.63 10.34 -16.24
N HIS A 166 -18.28 10.97 -15.26
CA HIS A 166 -19.54 10.64 -14.57
C HIS A 166 -19.48 10.05 -13.14
N SER A 167 -18.31 9.93 -12.51
CA SER A 167 -18.24 9.66 -11.06
C SER A 167 -18.10 10.97 -10.26
N LEU A 168 -19.05 11.23 -9.36
CA LEU A 168 -19.02 12.38 -8.43
C LEU A 168 -17.74 12.42 -7.58
N SER A 169 -17.11 11.26 -7.33
CA SER A 169 -15.85 11.15 -6.58
C SER A 169 -14.62 11.69 -7.32
N SER A 170 -14.70 11.94 -8.63
CA SER A 170 -13.59 12.52 -9.41
C SER A 170 -13.48 14.04 -9.28
N MET A 171 -14.49 14.70 -8.70
CA MET A 171 -14.58 16.15 -8.56
C MET A 171 -14.64 16.63 -7.10
N THR A 172 -14.56 15.73 -6.13
CA THR A 172 -14.85 16.03 -4.72
C THR A 172 -13.92 15.29 -3.77
N ASN A 173 -13.65 15.83 -2.58
CA ASN A 173 -12.90 15.17 -1.49
C ASN A 173 -13.67 13.97 -0.88
N MET A 174 -14.37 13.17 -1.69
CA MET A 174 -15.16 12.01 -1.27
C MET A 174 -14.32 10.73 -1.26
N MET A 175 -14.79 9.72 -0.53
CA MET A 175 -14.23 8.37 -0.64
C MET A 175 -14.47 7.77 -2.04
N SER A 176 -13.65 6.79 -2.41
CA SER A 176 -13.84 6.04 -3.66
C SER A 176 -15.17 5.28 -3.66
N GLU A 177 -15.96 5.46 -4.72
CA GLU A 177 -17.19 4.68 -4.98
C GLU A 177 -16.93 3.17 -5.00
N ALA A 178 -15.71 2.74 -5.31
CA ALA A 178 -15.34 1.33 -5.31
C ALA A 178 -15.56 0.69 -3.92
N LEU A 179 -15.35 1.43 -2.83
CA LEU A 179 -15.58 0.91 -1.46
C LEU A 179 -17.06 0.60 -1.22
N VAL A 180 -17.97 1.47 -1.68
CA VAL A 180 -19.42 1.26 -1.58
C VAL A 180 -19.85 0.08 -2.45
N GLN A 181 -19.33 -0.03 -3.67
CA GLN A 181 -19.59 -1.17 -4.55
C GLN A 181 -19.08 -2.50 -3.95
N LEU A 182 -17.93 -2.47 -3.27
CA LEU A 182 -17.38 -3.62 -2.58
C LEU A 182 -18.24 -4.04 -1.38
N LEU A 183 -18.77 -3.08 -0.61
CA LEU A 183 -19.68 -3.36 0.49
C LEU A 183 -20.97 -4.03 -0.02
N GLN A 184 -21.58 -3.48 -1.07
CA GLN A 184 -22.79 -4.04 -1.69
C GLN A 184 -22.59 -5.46 -2.24
N ARG A 185 -21.42 -5.76 -2.79
CA ARG A 185 -21.07 -7.11 -3.30
C ARG A 185 -20.61 -8.08 -2.21
N GLY A 186 -20.21 -7.57 -1.05
CA GLY A 186 -19.58 -8.33 0.03
C GLY A 186 -20.54 -8.77 1.13
N ILE A 187 -21.83 -8.44 1.06
CA ILE A 187 -22.82 -8.62 2.15
C ILE A 187 -22.84 -10.04 2.73
N ASN A 188 -22.49 -11.07 1.95
CA ASN A 188 -22.49 -12.47 2.38
C ASN A 188 -21.18 -12.93 3.06
N ASP A 189 -20.16 -12.07 3.17
CA ASP A 189 -18.86 -12.36 3.78
C ASP A 189 -18.60 -11.35 4.90
N GLN A 190 -18.77 -11.81 6.15
CA GLN A 190 -18.70 -10.96 7.33
C GLN A 190 -17.31 -10.33 7.52
N ASP A 191 -16.23 -11.08 7.28
CA ASP A 191 -14.87 -10.55 7.41
C ASP A 191 -14.60 -9.45 6.37
N LYS A 192 -15.09 -9.66 5.16
CA LYS A 192 -15.04 -8.65 4.09
C LYS A 192 -15.84 -7.40 4.43
N VAL A 193 -17.06 -7.56 4.94
CA VAL A 193 -17.91 -6.45 5.37
C VAL A 193 -17.22 -5.67 6.49
N ASP A 194 -16.70 -6.35 7.51
CA ASP A 194 -16.04 -5.72 8.66
C ASP A 194 -14.78 -4.95 8.23
N GLY A 195 -13.96 -5.54 7.36
CA GLY A 195 -12.78 -4.86 6.81
C GLY A 195 -13.13 -3.63 5.98
N ILE A 196 -14.15 -3.69 5.12
CA ILE A 196 -14.60 -2.53 4.34
C ILE A 196 -15.17 -1.45 5.27
N CYS A 197 -15.98 -1.83 6.25
CA CYS A 197 -16.51 -0.92 7.27
C CYS A 197 -15.38 -0.22 8.05
N ARG A 198 -14.29 -0.93 8.37
CA ARG A 198 -13.11 -0.33 9.01
C ARG A 198 -12.44 0.72 8.11
N ILE A 199 -12.28 0.44 6.81
CA ILE A 199 -11.73 1.41 5.86
C ILE A 199 -12.62 2.65 5.76
N ILE A 200 -13.95 2.47 5.67
CA ILE A 200 -14.92 3.58 5.59
C ILE A 200 -14.85 4.42 6.87
N LYS A 201 -14.87 3.80 8.05
CA LYS A 201 -14.75 4.51 9.33
C LYS A 201 -13.44 5.30 9.41
N PHE A 202 -12.33 4.70 9.00
CA PHE A 202 -11.03 5.37 8.93
C PHE A 202 -11.08 6.60 8.02
N LEU A 203 -11.51 6.46 6.77
CA LEU A 203 -11.61 7.57 5.83
C LEU A 203 -12.56 8.68 6.32
N SER A 204 -13.67 8.30 6.96
CA SER A 204 -14.63 9.25 7.54
C SER A 204 -13.97 10.10 8.63
N SER A 205 -13.16 9.47 9.51
CA SER A 205 -12.39 10.19 10.52
C SER A 205 -11.31 11.13 9.94
N GLN A 206 -10.89 10.89 8.70
CA GLN A 206 -9.97 11.76 7.96
C GLN A 206 -10.70 12.86 7.16
N GLY A 207 -12.03 12.99 7.33
CA GLY A 207 -12.84 14.02 6.68
C GLY A 207 -13.27 13.70 5.26
N PHE A 208 -13.12 12.46 4.79
CA PHE A 208 -13.63 12.04 3.48
C PHE A 208 -15.10 11.59 3.61
N PRO A 209 -16.10 12.34 3.11
CA PRO A 209 -17.49 11.89 3.10
C PRO A 209 -17.70 10.64 2.25
N ILE A 210 -18.64 9.80 2.69
CA ILE A 210 -19.11 8.63 1.93
C ILE A 210 -19.78 9.12 0.64
N PRO A 211 -19.43 8.57 -0.53
CA PRO A 211 -20.15 8.86 -1.77
C PRO A 211 -21.54 8.23 -1.66
N LEU A 212 -22.50 8.99 -1.15
CA LEU A 212 -23.91 8.68 -1.29
C LEU A 212 -24.21 8.76 -2.78
N ARG A 213 -24.71 7.67 -3.38
CA ARG A 213 -25.35 7.76 -4.69
C ARG A 213 -26.60 8.62 -4.54
N LEU A 214 -26.46 9.94 -4.61
CA LEU A 214 -27.55 10.83 -4.97
C LEU A 214 -27.77 10.63 -6.47
N ASN A 215 -28.51 9.57 -6.80
CA ASN A 215 -29.16 9.47 -8.09
C ASN A 215 -30.60 9.94 -7.86
N PRO A 216 -30.89 11.26 -7.90
CA PRO A 216 -32.25 11.76 -7.68
C PRO A 216 -33.26 11.19 -8.70
N GLU A 217 -32.79 10.63 -9.81
CA GLU A 217 -33.62 10.01 -10.85
C GLU A 217 -33.90 8.52 -10.66
N ARG A 218 -33.36 7.87 -9.61
CA ARG A 218 -33.64 6.46 -9.30
C ARG A 218 -34.18 6.23 -7.89
N ALA A 219 -34.60 7.28 -7.20
CA ALA A 219 -35.44 7.12 -6.01
C ALA A 219 -36.82 6.61 -6.46
N PRO A 220 -37.33 5.49 -5.93
CA PRO A 220 -38.70 5.07 -6.21
C PRO A 220 -39.64 6.14 -5.66
N GLY A 221 -40.19 6.97 -6.54
CA GLY A 221 -41.10 8.05 -6.17
C GLY A 221 -41.05 9.30 -7.05
N ASN A 222 -40.01 9.51 -7.87
CA ASN A 222 -39.97 10.65 -8.80
C ASN A 222 -40.50 10.26 -10.18
N THR A 223 -41.81 10.06 -10.28
CA THR A 223 -42.53 10.24 -11.55
C THR A 223 -42.82 11.72 -11.69
N SER A 224 -41.90 12.46 -12.32
CA SER A 224 -42.17 13.80 -12.82
C SER A 224 -43.33 13.69 -13.82
N LYS A 225 -44.51 14.15 -13.40
CA LYS A 225 -45.67 14.34 -14.28
C LYS A 225 -45.29 15.39 -15.34
N ILE A 226 -45.51 15.05 -16.60
CA ILE A 226 -45.69 16.01 -17.69
C ILE A 226 -47.19 16.29 -17.78
#